data_AF-A0A448X6P1-F1
#
_entry.id   AF-A0A448X6P1-F1
#
_cell.length_a   1.000
_cell.length_b   1.000
_cell.length_c   1.000
_cell.angle_alpha   90.00
_cell.angle_beta   90.00
_cell.angle_gamma   90.00
#
_symmetry.space_group_name_H-M   'P 1'
#
loop_
_entity.id
_entity.type
_entity.pdbx_description
1 polymer ?
#
loop_
_entity_poly.entity_id
_entity_poly.type
_entity_poly.pdbx_seq_one_letter_code
_entity_poly.pdbx_strand_id
1 'polypeptide(L)'
;MDRKKLEYFYILLNETILCNQDKITGLISASPTNPHAWVRDNTYASLSIWGLSLAYQKVPDSDEDRARVYELQKCAIKLMRGILTCYMHQADKVELFKRTQDPGHSLHAKFDSRTCKTVVGDYEWGHLQMDAVSLYLLTMAQMTASGLRIIWTVEEVAFVQNLVFYIELTYRIPDYGIWERGDKTNHGMPELNTSSVGMAKAALEALSDLDLFGANGGALSTIHVLPDECQQCNTVLKSMLPRESNSKEVDAALLGIISYPAFAVDDQELIEATRNVIIDKLLGT
;
A
#
# COMPACT_ATOMS: atom_id res chain seq x y z
N MET A 1 10.16 -16.94 20.67
CA MET A 1 10.91 -15.90 19.92
C MET A 1 11.94 -15.31 20.87
N ASP A 2 13.16 -15.00 20.42
CA ASP A 2 14.23 -14.53 21.31
C ASP A 2 14.02 -13.06 21.71
N ARG A 3 13.85 -12.79 23.01
CA ARG A 3 13.62 -11.44 23.56
C ARG A 3 14.73 -10.47 23.19
N LYS A 4 15.99 -10.94 23.10
CA LYS A 4 17.12 -10.09 22.68
C LYS A 4 16.97 -9.62 21.24
N LYS A 5 16.38 -10.44 20.36
CA LYS A 5 16.09 -10.05 18.97
C LYS A 5 14.96 -9.03 18.91
N LEU A 6 13.90 -9.20 19.72
CA LEU A 6 12.82 -8.21 19.83
C LEU A 6 13.33 -6.85 20.29
N GLU A 7 14.21 -6.83 21.30
CA GLU A 7 14.86 -5.61 21.78
C GLU A 7 15.68 -4.94 20.66
N TYR A 8 16.50 -5.73 19.97
CA TYR A 8 17.29 -5.25 18.83
C TYR A 8 16.41 -4.60 17.75
N PHE A 9 15.33 -5.26 17.33
CA PHE A 9 14.43 -4.71 16.32
C PHE A 9 13.66 -3.49 16.82
N TYR A 10 13.33 -3.42 18.11
CA TYR A 10 12.72 -2.25 18.71
C TYR A 10 13.65 -1.04 18.68
N ILE A 11 14.91 -1.21 19.07
CA ILE A 11 15.93 -0.16 19.00
C ILE A 11 16.14 0.27 17.54
N LEU A 12 16.36 -0.69 16.62
CA LEU A 12 16.57 -0.42 15.21
C LEU A 12 15.41 0.37 14.59
N LEU A 13 14.17 -0.04 14.88
CA LEU A 13 12.98 0.64 14.36
C LEU A 13 12.84 2.06 14.91
N ASN A 14 13.19 2.29 16.18
CA ASN A 14 13.20 3.63 16.76
C ASN A 14 14.26 4.53 16.13
N GLU A 15 15.47 4.02 15.94
CA GLU A 15 16.61 4.78 15.43
C GLU A 15 16.57 5.06 13.93
N THR A 16 15.82 4.26 13.15
CA THR A 16 15.78 4.36 11.68
C THR A 16 14.45 4.83 11.11
N ILE A 17 13.33 4.40 11.68
CA ILE A 17 11.99 4.66 11.15
C ILE A 17 11.25 5.70 12.01
N LEU A 18 11.03 5.40 13.30
CA LEU A 18 10.21 6.28 14.16
C LEU A 18 10.88 7.61 14.47
N CYS A 19 12.22 7.70 14.42
CA CYS A 19 12.94 8.96 14.54
C CYS A 19 12.56 10.00 13.47
N ASN A 20 12.03 9.55 12.32
CA ASN A 20 11.57 10.38 11.21
C ASN A 20 10.04 10.56 11.18
N GLN A 21 9.29 9.99 12.13
CA GLN A 21 7.83 10.11 12.18
C GLN A 21 7.42 11.49 12.70
N ASP A 22 6.64 12.22 11.91
CA ASP A 22 6.11 13.52 12.30
C ASP A 22 5.11 13.38 13.47
N LYS A 23 5.27 14.26 14.46
CA LYS A 23 4.51 14.21 15.71
C LYS A 23 3.06 14.65 15.55
N ILE A 24 2.67 15.30 14.46
CA ILE A 24 1.31 15.80 14.24
C ILE A 24 0.62 14.89 13.22
N THR A 25 1.15 14.81 12.00
CA THR A 25 0.52 14.07 10.90
C THR A 25 0.68 12.56 11.04
N GLY A 26 1.75 12.11 11.70
CA GLY A 26 2.15 10.71 11.74
C GLY A 26 2.90 10.22 10.51
N LEU A 27 3.06 11.05 9.47
CA LEU A 27 3.81 10.71 8.27
C LEU A 27 5.32 10.65 8.54
N ILE A 28 6.02 9.82 7.79
CA ILE A 28 7.46 9.64 7.84
C ILE A 28 8.07 10.29 6.61
N SER A 29 8.99 11.24 6.84
CA SER A 29 9.76 11.88 5.77
C SER A 29 10.82 10.93 5.20
N ALA A 30 11.11 11.06 3.91
CA ALA A 30 12.14 10.28 3.23
C ALA A 30 13.53 10.44 3.85
N SER A 31 13.85 11.63 4.39
CA SER A 31 15.07 11.85 5.17
C SER A 31 14.94 13.10 6.07
N PRO A 32 15.88 13.34 7.00
CA PRO A 32 15.88 14.55 7.83
C PRO A 32 15.92 15.87 7.03
N THR A 33 16.44 15.84 5.80
CA THR A 33 16.56 17.01 4.91
C THR A 33 15.50 17.03 3.80
N ASN A 34 14.76 15.94 3.61
CA ASN A 34 13.72 15.82 2.60
C ASN A 34 12.37 15.51 3.28
N PRO A 35 11.49 16.53 3.48
CA PRO A 35 10.23 16.35 4.18
C PRO A 35 9.17 15.60 3.36
N HIS A 36 9.48 15.12 2.15
CA HIS A 36 8.51 14.38 1.35
C HIS A 36 8.23 13.01 1.96
N ALA A 37 6.96 12.65 2.05
CA ALA A 37 6.45 11.37 2.52
C ALA A 37 5.76 10.67 1.33
N TRP A 38 6.42 9.65 0.77
CA TRP A 38 5.81 8.79 -0.24
C TRP A 38 4.82 7.84 0.41
N VAL A 39 3.65 7.67 -0.20
CA VAL A 39 2.59 6.81 0.35
C VAL A 39 3.06 5.36 0.45
N ARG A 40 3.74 4.85 -0.58
CA ARG A 40 4.28 3.49 -0.61
C ARG A 40 5.24 3.23 0.54
N ASP A 41 6.25 4.10 0.68
CA ASP A 41 7.29 4.01 1.71
C ASP A 41 6.70 4.08 3.12
N ASN A 42 5.76 5.01 3.32
CA ASN A 42 5.03 5.15 4.59
C ASN A 42 4.18 3.90 4.89
N THR A 43 3.56 3.30 3.87
CA THR A 43 2.80 2.06 4.04
C THR A 43 3.72 0.89 4.42
N TYR A 44 4.88 0.72 3.77
CA TYR A 44 5.86 -0.30 4.17
C TYR A 44 6.47 -0.06 5.56
N ALA A 45 6.72 1.21 5.92
CA ALA A 45 7.13 1.56 7.28
C ALA A 45 6.05 1.14 8.30
N SER A 46 4.78 1.34 7.99
CA SER A 46 3.67 0.89 8.85
C SER A 46 3.64 -0.62 9.04
N LEU A 47 3.95 -1.40 8.00
CA LEU A 47 4.03 -2.86 8.08
C LEU A 47 5.16 -3.31 9.01
N SER A 48 6.28 -2.60 9.02
CA SER A 48 7.41 -2.89 9.92
C SER A 48 7.07 -2.60 11.38
N ILE A 49 6.41 -1.46 11.64
CA ILE A 49 5.96 -1.05 12.99
C ILE A 49 4.89 -2.03 13.51
N TRP A 50 3.88 -2.31 12.69
CA TRP A 50 2.80 -3.22 13.04
C TRP A 50 3.30 -4.66 13.21
N GLY A 51 4.16 -5.15 12.31
CA GLY A 51 4.76 -6.48 12.40
C GLY A 51 5.54 -6.68 13.70
N LEU A 52 6.32 -5.69 14.12
CA LEU A 52 7.00 -5.74 15.42
C LEU A 52 6.00 -5.75 16.59
N SER A 53 4.93 -4.97 16.51
CA SER A 53 3.87 -4.98 17.53
C SER A 53 3.22 -6.36 17.69
N LEU A 54 2.91 -7.03 16.58
CA LEU A 54 2.37 -8.40 16.57
C LEU A 54 3.37 -9.41 17.15
N ALA A 55 4.66 -9.21 16.89
CA ALA A 55 5.71 -10.05 17.40
C ALA A 55 5.81 -9.94 18.94
N TYR A 56 5.75 -8.73 19.50
CA TYR A 56 5.67 -8.51 20.95
C TYR A 56 4.38 -9.07 21.57
N GLN A 57 3.24 -8.98 20.89
CA GLN A 57 1.97 -9.55 21.37
C GLN A 57 2.01 -11.06 21.60
N LYS A 58 2.88 -11.79 20.90
CA LYS A 58 3.08 -13.23 21.07
C LYS A 58 3.99 -13.60 22.23
N VAL A 59 4.65 -12.62 22.86
CA VAL A 59 5.57 -12.81 24.00
C VAL A 59 5.27 -11.82 25.14
N PRO A 60 4.00 -11.63 25.57
CA PRO A 60 3.68 -10.62 26.58
C PRO A 60 3.98 -11.17 27.98
N ASP A 61 5.25 -11.13 28.39
CA ASP A 61 5.69 -11.60 29.71
C ASP A 61 5.83 -10.47 30.74
N SER A 62 5.78 -9.20 30.30
CA SER A 62 5.92 -8.04 31.19
C SER A 62 4.99 -6.87 30.83
N ASP A 63 4.75 -5.98 31.80
CA ASP A 63 3.98 -4.75 31.57
C ASP A 63 4.69 -3.80 30.59
N GLU A 64 6.02 -3.85 30.53
CA GLU A 64 6.82 -3.09 29.55
C GLU A 64 6.54 -3.56 28.12
N ASP A 65 6.48 -4.87 27.88
CA ASP A 65 6.18 -5.42 26.56
C ASP A 65 4.77 -5.02 26.10
N ARG A 66 3.80 -5.00 27.02
CA ARG A 66 2.43 -4.52 26.75
C ARG A 66 2.41 -3.03 26.39
N ALA A 67 3.19 -2.21 27.08
CA ALA A 67 3.32 -0.79 26.76
C ALA A 67 3.92 -0.58 25.36
N ARG A 68 4.96 -1.34 25.00
CA ARG A 68 5.58 -1.30 23.67
C ARG A 68 4.61 -1.72 22.57
N VAL A 69 3.82 -2.77 22.78
CA VAL A 69 2.76 -3.16 21.83
C VAL A 69 1.81 -2.00 21.59
N TYR A 70 1.31 -1.38 22.68
CA TYR A 70 0.37 -0.27 22.58
C TYR A 70 0.98 0.90 21.81
N GLU A 71 2.20 1.31 22.15
CA GLU A 71 2.90 2.42 21.49
C GLU A 71 3.10 2.15 19.99
N LEU A 72 3.65 0.99 19.62
CA LEU A 72 3.88 0.63 18.23
C LEU A 72 2.57 0.60 17.43
N GLN A 73 1.50 0.04 17.99
CA GLN A 73 0.18 0.07 17.35
C GLN A 73 -0.32 1.49 17.13
N LYS A 74 -0.16 2.39 18.11
CA LYS A 74 -0.56 3.80 17.96
C LYS A 74 0.28 4.52 16.91
N CYS A 75 1.58 4.25 16.82
CA CYS A 75 2.45 4.79 15.77
C CYS A 75 1.99 4.33 14.37
N ALA A 76 1.70 3.03 14.20
CA ALA A 76 1.20 2.48 12.93
C ALA A 76 -0.18 3.06 12.54
N ILE A 77 -1.12 3.12 13.49
CA ILE A 77 -2.45 3.72 13.26
C ILE A 77 -2.30 5.18 12.83
N LYS A 78 -1.47 5.95 13.54
CA LYS A 78 -1.30 7.37 13.25
C LYS A 78 -0.71 7.60 11.85
N LEU A 79 0.27 6.79 11.45
CA LEU A 79 0.87 6.81 10.12
C LEU A 79 -0.17 6.53 9.02
N MET A 80 -0.94 5.44 9.16
CA MET A 80 -1.98 5.07 8.19
C MET A 80 -3.11 6.11 8.10
N ARG A 81 -3.43 6.77 9.21
CA ARG A 81 -4.39 7.89 9.24
C ARG A 81 -3.82 9.18 8.64
N GLY A 82 -2.52 9.41 8.77
CA GLY A 82 -1.82 10.49 8.07
C GLY A 82 -1.97 10.36 6.56
N ILE A 83 -1.76 9.15 6.02
CA ILE A 83 -1.99 8.85 4.59
C ILE A 83 -3.47 9.07 4.22
N LEU A 84 -4.42 8.57 5.03
CA LEU A 84 -5.86 8.78 4.80
C LEU A 84 -6.18 10.27 4.67
N THR A 85 -5.65 11.09 5.58
CA THR A 85 -5.86 12.54 5.59
C THR A 85 -5.36 13.19 4.30
N CYS A 86 -4.16 12.81 3.84
CA CYS A 86 -3.60 13.28 2.56
C CYS A 86 -4.48 12.91 1.36
N TYR A 87 -5.03 11.70 1.34
CA TYR A 87 -5.94 11.28 0.28
C TYR A 87 -7.29 11.98 0.35
N MET A 88 -7.86 12.16 1.54
CA MET A 88 -9.13 12.87 1.72
C MET A 88 -9.04 14.35 1.29
N HIS A 89 -7.88 15.00 1.46
CA HIS A 89 -7.65 16.35 0.89
C HIS A 89 -7.70 16.38 -0.65
N GLN A 90 -7.64 15.24 -1.32
CA GLN A 90 -7.74 15.10 -2.77
C GLN A 90 -9.05 14.39 -3.21
N ALA A 91 -10.11 14.45 -2.40
CA ALA A 91 -11.38 13.79 -2.72
C ALA A 91 -11.95 14.19 -4.10
N ASP A 92 -11.83 15.47 -4.48
CA ASP A 92 -12.26 15.95 -5.80
C ASP A 92 -11.52 15.25 -6.95
N LYS A 93 -10.22 14.94 -6.76
CA LYS A 93 -9.41 14.20 -7.73
C LYS A 93 -9.91 12.77 -7.87
N VAL A 94 -10.23 12.10 -6.77
CA VAL A 94 -10.78 10.73 -6.77
C VAL A 94 -12.11 10.69 -7.53
N GLU A 95 -13.01 11.64 -7.26
CA GLU A 95 -14.31 11.74 -7.97
C GLU A 95 -14.14 11.96 -9.47
N LEU A 96 -13.18 12.79 -9.87
CA LEU A 96 -12.90 13.07 -11.26
C LEU A 96 -12.23 11.86 -11.96
N PHE A 97 -11.25 11.23 -11.32
CA PHE A 97 -10.53 10.09 -11.86
C PHE A 97 -11.45 8.89 -12.14
N LYS A 98 -12.42 8.60 -11.27
CA LYS A 98 -13.43 7.53 -11.52
C LYS A 98 -14.16 7.70 -12.86
N ARG A 99 -14.27 8.94 -13.36
CA ARG A 99 -14.93 9.26 -14.63
C ARG A 99 -13.95 9.35 -15.80
N THR A 100 -12.77 9.93 -15.57
CA THR A 100 -11.85 10.27 -16.67
C THR A 100 -10.72 9.28 -16.85
N GLN A 101 -10.27 8.62 -15.77
CA GLN A 101 -9.07 7.77 -15.73
C GLN A 101 -7.81 8.49 -16.26
N ASP A 102 -7.77 9.81 -16.11
CA ASP A 102 -6.72 10.66 -16.64
C ASP A 102 -5.59 10.81 -15.62
N PRO A 103 -4.31 10.64 -16.00
CA PRO A 103 -3.18 10.80 -15.07
C PRO A 103 -3.14 12.15 -14.34
N GLY A 104 -3.59 13.25 -14.96
CA GLY A 104 -3.66 14.57 -14.31
C GLY A 104 -4.66 14.64 -13.15
N HIS A 105 -5.67 13.76 -13.17
CA HIS A 105 -6.66 13.64 -12.10
C HIS A 105 -6.29 12.57 -11.06
N SER A 106 -5.13 11.93 -11.17
CA SER A 106 -4.68 10.92 -10.21
C SER A 106 -4.35 11.50 -8.83
N LEU A 107 -4.43 10.65 -7.80
CA LEU A 107 -3.95 10.98 -6.47
C LEU A 107 -2.43 11.20 -6.48
N HIS A 108 -1.97 12.18 -5.73
CA HIS A 108 -0.54 12.36 -5.51
C HIS A 108 0.08 11.17 -4.76
N ALA A 109 1.21 10.68 -5.27
CA ALA A 109 2.00 9.62 -4.64
C ALA A 109 2.80 10.06 -3.39
N LYS A 110 2.99 11.38 -3.18
CA LYS A 110 3.82 11.92 -2.10
C LYS A 110 3.32 13.27 -1.58
N PHE A 111 3.56 13.53 -0.30
CA PHE A 111 3.07 14.71 0.41
C PHE A 111 4.16 15.31 1.30
N ASP A 112 3.95 16.53 1.77
CA ASP A 112 4.79 17.11 2.82
C ASP A 112 4.45 16.43 4.16
N SER A 113 5.46 15.84 4.81
CA SER A 113 5.26 15.05 6.02
C SER A 113 4.75 15.85 7.21
N ARG A 114 4.88 17.19 7.20
CA ARG A 114 4.50 18.05 8.33
C ARG A 114 3.13 18.69 8.14
N THR A 115 2.68 18.82 6.89
CA THR A 115 1.47 19.58 6.55
C THR A 115 0.43 18.80 5.75
N CYS A 116 0.74 17.58 5.28
CA CYS A 116 -0.12 16.76 4.41
C CYS A 116 -0.48 17.44 3.07
N LYS A 117 0.28 18.46 2.66
CA LYS A 117 0.07 19.18 1.39
C LYS A 117 0.84 18.52 0.25
N THR A 118 0.43 18.80 -0.98
CA THR A 118 1.19 18.41 -2.17
C THR A 118 2.56 19.11 -2.18
N VAL A 119 3.59 18.41 -2.64
CA VAL A 119 4.99 18.91 -2.67
C VAL A 119 5.49 19.22 -4.08
N VAL A 120 4.74 18.79 -5.09
CA VAL A 120 4.97 19.01 -6.52
C VAL A 120 3.63 19.20 -7.21
N GLY A 121 3.61 19.69 -8.45
CA GLY A 121 2.41 19.85 -9.27
C GLY A 121 1.94 18.55 -9.94
N ASP A 122 0.69 18.54 -10.39
CA ASP A 122 -0.01 17.37 -10.96
C ASP A 122 0.70 16.70 -12.14
N TYR A 123 1.50 17.45 -12.90
CA TYR A 123 2.24 16.96 -14.07
C TYR A 123 3.76 16.91 -13.86
N GLU A 124 4.23 17.20 -12.63
CA GLU A 124 5.65 17.26 -12.31
C GLU A 124 6.19 15.92 -11.78
N TRP A 125 5.32 14.91 -11.62
CA TRP A 125 5.68 13.59 -11.12
C TRP A 125 4.78 12.51 -11.71
N GLY A 126 5.30 11.27 -11.77
CA GLY A 126 4.50 10.10 -12.12
C GLY A 126 3.54 9.71 -11.00
N HIS A 127 2.51 10.53 -10.76
CA HIS A 127 1.59 10.38 -9.62
C HIS A 127 0.64 9.20 -9.72
N LEU A 128 0.19 8.85 -10.94
CA LEU A 128 -0.68 7.70 -11.15
C LEU A 128 0.08 6.41 -10.83
N GLN A 129 -0.03 5.95 -9.59
CA GLN A 129 0.63 4.78 -9.03
C GLN A 129 -0.43 3.91 -8.37
N MET A 130 -1.02 3.01 -9.16
CA MET A 130 -2.13 2.17 -8.72
C MET A 130 -1.67 1.17 -7.65
N ASP A 131 -0.41 0.73 -7.74
CA ASP A 131 0.23 -0.11 -6.73
C ASP A 131 0.27 0.56 -5.34
N ALA A 132 0.57 1.85 -5.26
CA ALA A 132 0.72 2.56 -3.98
C ALA A 132 -0.63 2.70 -3.24
N VAL A 133 -1.69 3.08 -3.98
CA VAL A 133 -3.05 3.18 -3.42
C VAL A 133 -3.54 1.79 -3.00
N SER A 134 -3.29 0.78 -3.84
CA SER A 134 -3.70 -0.61 -3.56
C SER A 134 -2.96 -1.19 -2.35
N LEU A 135 -1.65 -0.95 -2.22
CA LEU A 135 -0.85 -1.38 -1.07
C LEU A 135 -1.36 -0.75 0.23
N TYR A 136 -1.72 0.54 0.20
CA TYR A 136 -2.32 1.24 1.33
C TYR A 136 -3.64 0.57 1.75
N LEU A 137 -4.53 0.30 0.79
CA LEU A 137 -5.82 -0.32 1.06
C LEU A 137 -5.69 -1.76 1.58
N LEU A 138 -4.83 -2.57 0.97
CA LEU A 138 -4.52 -3.93 1.42
C LEU A 138 -3.99 -3.92 2.87
N THR A 139 -3.04 -3.03 3.16
CA THR A 139 -2.44 -2.91 4.50
C THR A 139 -3.47 -2.45 5.52
N MET A 140 -4.31 -1.46 5.17
CA MET A 140 -5.39 -0.97 6.02
C MET A 140 -6.42 -2.08 6.31
N ALA A 141 -6.78 -2.87 5.31
CA ALA A 141 -7.68 -4.00 5.45
C ALA A 141 -7.13 -5.06 6.41
N GLN A 142 -5.87 -5.48 6.23
CA GLN A 142 -5.21 -6.46 7.10
C GLN A 142 -5.06 -5.96 8.54
N MET A 143 -4.67 -4.69 8.72
CA MET A 143 -4.57 -4.07 10.05
C MET A 143 -5.94 -4.01 10.74
N THR A 144 -6.99 -3.66 10.00
CA THR A 144 -8.37 -3.62 10.52
C THR A 144 -8.86 -5.01 10.92
N ALA A 145 -8.62 -6.02 10.08
CA ALA A 145 -8.93 -7.41 10.39
C ALA A 145 -8.17 -7.93 11.64
N SER A 146 -6.97 -7.39 11.92
CA SER A 146 -6.21 -7.69 13.14
C SER A 146 -6.72 -6.96 14.41
N GLY A 147 -7.75 -6.13 14.28
CA GLY A 147 -8.37 -5.38 15.37
C GLY A 147 -7.88 -3.94 15.56
N LEU A 148 -7.01 -3.43 14.68
CA LEU A 148 -6.64 -2.02 14.72
C LEU A 148 -7.78 -1.12 14.21
N ARG A 149 -7.95 0.04 14.84
CA ARG A 149 -8.98 1.03 14.48
C ARG A 149 -8.36 2.17 13.68
N ILE A 150 -8.27 1.99 12.37
CA ILE A 150 -7.72 3.00 11.45
C ILE A 150 -8.82 3.96 10.98
N ILE A 151 -10.00 3.45 10.64
CA ILE A 151 -11.15 4.22 10.14
C ILE A 151 -12.11 4.51 11.30
N TRP A 152 -12.55 5.76 11.44
CA TRP A 152 -13.28 6.26 12.61
C TRP A 152 -14.68 6.77 12.31
N THR A 153 -14.94 7.29 11.11
CA THR A 153 -16.24 7.88 10.77
C THR A 153 -16.81 7.30 9.48
N VAL A 154 -18.13 7.45 9.30
CA VAL A 154 -18.82 6.96 8.09
C VAL A 154 -18.39 7.72 6.84
N GLU A 155 -17.98 8.97 6.97
CA GLU A 155 -17.39 9.76 5.88
C GLU A 155 -16.04 9.19 5.45
N GLU A 156 -15.21 8.73 6.40
CA GLU A 156 -13.96 8.03 6.10
C GLU A 156 -14.24 6.67 5.43
N VAL A 157 -15.27 5.93 5.85
CA VAL A 157 -15.73 4.71 5.16
C VAL A 157 -16.12 5.01 3.72
N ALA A 158 -16.97 6.02 3.49
CA ALA A 158 -17.40 6.41 2.15
C ALA A 158 -16.21 6.81 1.27
N PHE A 159 -15.21 7.48 1.85
CA PHE A 159 -13.98 7.81 1.13
C PHE A 159 -13.16 6.56 0.78
N VAL A 160 -13.04 5.58 1.68
CA VAL A 160 -12.39 4.29 1.36
C VAL A 160 -13.14 3.55 0.26
N GLN A 161 -14.48 3.54 0.28
CA GLN A 161 -15.28 2.97 -0.82
C GLN A 161 -15.00 3.69 -2.15
N ASN A 162 -14.78 5.00 -2.13
CA ASN A 162 -14.35 5.74 -3.32
C ASN A 162 -12.94 5.35 -3.80
N LEU A 163 -12.03 5.02 -2.89
CA LEU A 163 -10.73 4.47 -3.27
C LEU A 163 -10.83 3.06 -3.85
N VAL A 164 -11.82 2.25 -3.44
CA VAL A 164 -12.10 0.97 -4.10
C VAL A 164 -12.48 1.19 -5.56
N PHE A 165 -13.42 2.10 -5.83
CA PHE A 165 -13.80 2.47 -7.21
C PHE A 165 -12.62 3.07 -7.99
N TYR A 166 -11.69 3.74 -7.30
CA TYR A 166 -10.47 4.26 -7.93
C TYR A 166 -9.58 3.11 -8.45
N ILE A 167 -9.43 2.01 -7.70
CA ILE A 167 -8.55 0.89 -8.04
C ILE A 167 -9.21 -0.28 -8.78
N GLU A 168 -10.54 -0.36 -8.82
CA GLU A 168 -11.26 -1.53 -9.36
C GLU A 168 -10.92 -1.82 -10.84
N LEU A 169 -10.61 -0.77 -11.61
CA LEU A 169 -10.30 -0.88 -13.04
C LEU A 169 -8.80 -0.97 -13.35
N THR A 170 -7.95 -1.26 -12.35
CA THR A 170 -6.48 -1.27 -12.52
C THR A 170 -6.00 -2.20 -13.64
N TYR A 171 -6.70 -3.31 -13.92
CA TYR A 171 -6.37 -4.26 -15.00
C TYR A 171 -6.38 -3.64 -16.41
N ARG A 172 -6.89 -2.42 -16.59
CA ARG A 172 -6.92 -1.70 -17.87
C ARG A 172 -6.40 -0.26 -17.80
N ILE A 173 -5.89 0.17 -16.65
CA ILE A 173 -5.38 1.54 -16.46
C ILE A 173 -3.84 1.48 -16.48
N PRO A 174 -3.19 2.02 -17.51
CA PRO A 174 -1.74 2.20 -17.51
C PRO A 174 -1.31 3.20 -16.44
N ASP A 175 -0.26 2.88 -15.68
CA ASP A 175 0.24 3.68 -14.57
C ASP A 175 1.78 3.81 -14.61
N TYR A 176 2.34 4.56 -13.66
CA TYR A 176 3.79 4.78 -13.58
C TYR A 176 4.54 3.64 -12.86
N GLY A 177 3.81 2.73 -12.23
CA GLY A 177 4.32 1.58 -11.49
C GLY A 177 5.16 1.96 -10.27
N ILE A 178 5.72 0.94 -9.61
CA ILE A 178 6.46 1.10 -8.34
C ILE A 178 7.67 2.05 -8.45
N TRP A 179 8.29 2.10 -9.63
CA TRP A 179 9.48 2.89 -9.91
C TRP A 179 9.18 4.30 -10.40
N GLU A 180 7.90 4.67 -10.54
CA GLU A 180 7.45 6.02 -10.90
C GLU A 180 7.87 6.47 -12.31
N ARG A 181 8.13 5.51 -13.22
CA ARG A 181 8.67 5.75 -14.57
C ARG A 181 7.69 5.51 -15.71
N GLY A 182 6.68 4.66 -15.49
CA GLY A 182 5.83 4.18 -16.57
C GLY A 182 6.62 3.18 -17.43
N ASP A 183 6.99 3.55 -18.64
CA ASP A 183 7.72 2.69 -19.58
C ASP A 183 9.20 2.47 -19.19
N LYS A 184 9.82 1.43 -19.76
CA LYS A 184 11.23 1.06 -19.50
C LYS A 184 12.22 2.19 -19.85
N THR A 185 11.91 3.01 -20.85
CA THR A 185 12.78 4.11 -21.30
C THR A 185 12.53 5.42 -20.54
N ASN A 186 11.56 5.45 -19.62
CA ASN A 186 11.26 6.57 -18.74
C ASN A 186 10.99 7.88 -19.49
N HIS A 187 10.20 7.80 -20.56
CA HIS A 187 9.76 8.98 -21.32
C HIS A 187 8.47 9.60 -20.76
N GLY A 188 8.02 9.15 -19.59
CA GLY A 188 6.81 9.63 -18.92
C GLY A 188 5.52 9.01 -19.45
N MET A 189 5.61 7.88 -20.17
CA MET A 189 4.46 7.17 -20.71
C MET A 189 4.02 6.06 -19.75
N PRO A 190 2.78 6.11 -19.20
CA PRO A 190 2.26 5.04 -18.37
C PRO A 190 2.14 3.72 -19.14
N GLU A 191 2.33 2.60 -18.44
CA GLU A 191 2.14 1.26 -19.00
C GLU A 191 1.28 0.42 -18.04
N LEU A 192 0.62 -0.61 -18.55
CA LEU A 192 -0.07 -1.56 -17.69
C LEU A 192 0.97 -2.39 -16.93
N ASN A 193 1.22 -2.02 -15.67
CA ASN A 193 2.17 -2.69 -14.80
C ASN A 193 1.49 -3.86 -14.06
N THR A 194 2.05 -5.05 -14.24
CA THR A 194 1.52 -6.31 -13.70
C THR A 194 1.60 -6.31 -12.18
N SER A 195 2.65 -5.72 -11.60
CA SER A 195 2.75 -5.49 -10.15
C SER A 195 1.60 -4.63 -9.60
N SER A 196 1.19 -3.57 -10.30
CA SER A 196 0.04 -2.74 -9.93
C SER A 196 -1.27 -3.54 -9.98
N VAL A 197 -1.49 -4.33 -11.04
CA VAL A 197 -2.67 -5.18 -11.19
C VAL A 197 -2.77 -6.22 -10.08
N GLY A 198 -1.66 -6.89 -9.74
CA GLY A 198 -1.64 -7.88 -8.67
C GLY A 198 -1.88 -7.27 -7.30
N MET A 199 -1.31 -6.09 -7.02
CA MET A 199 -1.56 -5.38 -5.77
C MET A 199 -3.03 -4.95 -5.66
N ALA A 200 -3.63 -4.45 -6.74
CA ALA A 200 -5.04 -4.08 -6.79
C ALA A 200 -5.94 -5.30 -6.55
N LYS A 201 -5.68 -6.44 -7.20
CA LYS A 201 -6.42 -7.70 -6.96
C LYS A 201 -6.43 -8.06 -5.47
N ALA A 202 -5.26 -8.11 -4.84
CA ALA A 202 -5.15 -8.48 -3.43
C ALA A 202 -5.88 -7.48 -2.51
N ALA A 203 -5.79 -6.19 -2.81
CA ALA A 203 -6.52 -5.16 -2.06
C ALA A 203 -8.04 -5.33 -2.18
N LEU A 204 -8.55 -5.53 -3.40
CA LEU A 204 -9.97 -5.77 -3.67
C LEU A 204 -10.47 -7.04 -2.95
N GLU A 205 -9.71 -8.14 -3.01
CA GLU A 205 -10.04 -9.39 -2.31
C GLU A 205 -10.05 -9.20 -0.79
N ALA A 206 -9.08 -8.46 -0.23
CA ALA A 206 -9.01 -8.19 1.22
C ALA A 206 -10.09 -7.23 1.73
N LEU A 207 -10.61 -6.36 0.86
CA LEU A 207 -11.65 -5.37 1.19
C LEU A 207 -13.08 -5.92 1.02
N SER A 208 -13.26 -6.98 0.22
CA SER A 208 -14.58 -7.55 -0.05
C SER A 208 -15.29 -7.94 1.24
N ASP A 209 -16.42 -7.28 1.51
CA ASP A 209 -17.24 -7.46 2.72
C ASP A 209 -16.51 -7.18 4.05
N LEU A 210 -15.41 -6.43 4.00
CA LEU A 210 -14.69 -6.01 5.20
C LEU A 210 -15.46 -4.89 5.90
N ASP A 211 -15.72 -5.07 7.19
CA ASP A 211 -16.21 -4.01 8.06
C ASP A 211 -15.05 -3.15 8.59
N LEU A 212 -14.99 -1.88 8.19
CA LEU A 212 -13.94 -0.95 8.58
C LEU A 212 -14.00 -0.52 10.06
N PHE A 213 -15.15 -0.71 10.71
CA PHE A 213 -15.31 -0.61 12.16
C PHE A 213 -15.21 -1.97 12.86
N GLY A 214 -14.72 -3.01 12.16
CA GLY A 214 -14.53 -4.38 12.64
C GLY A 214 -15.70 -4.88 13.49
N ALA A 215 -15.44 -5.39 14.69
CA ALA A 215 -16.49 -5.97 15.55
C ALA A 215 -17.63 -5.01 15.97
N ASN A 216 -17.47 -3.70 15.76
CA ASN A 216 -18.45 -2.69 16.19
C ASN A 216 -19.22 -2.09 15.02
N GLY A 217 -19.01 -2.58 13.80
CA GLY A 217 -19.62 -2.01 12.61
C GLY A 217 -20.96 -2.63 12.22
N GLY A 218 -21.38 -2.30 11.01
CA GLY A 218 -22.57 -2.83 10.37
C GLY A 218 -22.61 -2.42 8.90
N ALA A 219 -23.79 -2.49 8.28
CA ALA A 219 -23.93 -2.27 6.83
C ALA A 219 -23.38 -0.93 6.30
N LEU A 220 -23.32 0.11 7.14
CA LEU A 220 -22.78 1.43 6.75
C LEU A 220 -21.25 1.51 6.83
N SER A 221 -20.58 0.55 7.45
CA SER A 221 -19.12 0.46 7.57
C SER A 221 -18.51 -0.69 6.77
N THR A 222 -19.34 -1.46 6.06
CA THR A 222 -18.92 -2.54 5.17
C THR A 222 -18.50 -2.01 3.80
N ILE A 223 -17.36 -2.46 3.30
CA ILE A 223 -16.89 -2.16 1.95
C ILE A 223 -17.38 -3.22 0.98
N HIS A 224 -17.80 -2.77 -0.20
CA HIS A 224 -18.29 -3.63 -1.27
C HIS A 224 -17.38 -3.56 -2.49
N VAL A 225 -17.10 -4.73 -3.05
CA VAL A 225 -16.24 -4.94 -4.22
C VAL A 225 -17.01 -5.77 -5.24
N LEU A 226 -16.89 -5.41 -6.51
CA LEU A 226 -17.48 -6.19 -7.61
C LEU A 226 -16.59 -7.40 -7.92
N PRO A 227 -17.09 -8.65 -7.80
CA PRO A 227 -16.28 -9.85 -8.03
C PRO A 227 -15.69 -9.95 -9.44
N ASP A 228 -16.38 -9.41 -10.44
CA ASP A 228 -15.95 -9.42 -11.84
C ASP A 228 -14.60 -8.70 -12.02
N GLU A 229 -14.36 -7.61 -11.28
CA GLU A 229 -13.13 -6.83 -11.39
C GLU A 229 -11.91 -7.62 -10.88
N CYS A 230 -12.08 -8.40 -9.80
CA CYS A 230 -11.05 -9.33 -9.32
C CYS A 230 -10.73 -10.42 -10.38
N GLN A 231 -11.76 -10.93 -11.09
CA GLN A 231 -11.55 -11.91 -12.15
C GLN A 231 -10.82 -11.31 -13.37
N GLN A 232 -11.09 -10.05 -13.71
CA GLN A 232 -10.34 -9.35 -14.77
C GLN A 232 -8.86 -9.19 -14.40
N CYS A 233 -8.57 -8.78 -13.16
CA CYS A 233 -7.19 -8.74 -12.66
C CYS A 233 -6.52 -10.12 -12.74
N ASN A 234 -7.21 -11.19 -12.33
CA ASN A 234 -6.67 -12.55 -12.40
C ASN A 234 -6.36 -12.98 -13.85
N THR A 235 -7.25 -12.65 -14.79
CA THR A 235 -7.04 -12.89 -16.23
C THR A 235 -5.77 -12.20 -16.72
N VAL A 236 -5.59 -10.93 -16.37
CA VAL A 236 -4.39 -10.17 -16.73
C VAL A 236 -3.14 -10.80 -16.12
N LEU A 237 -3.15 -11.14 -14.83
CA LEU A 237 -2.01 -11.77 -14.16
C LEU A 237 -1.57 -13.07 -14.83
N LYS A 238 -2.51 -13.95 -15.18
CA LYS A 238 -2.23 -15.21 -15.89
C LYS A 238 -1.65 -14.99 -17.29
N SER A 239 -2.04 -13.90 -17.96
CA SER A 239 -1.57 -13.58 -19.30
C SER A 239 -0.21 -12.87 -19.33
N MET A 240 0.07 -12.05 -18.31
CA MET A 240 1.22 -11.15 -18.29
C MET A 240 2.42 -11.76 -17.59
N LEU A 241 2.22 -12.46 -16.46
CA LEU A 241 3.34 -13.04 -15.72
C LEU A 241 4.15 -14.02 -16.60
N PRO A 242 5.50 -13.97 -16.55
CA PRO A 242 6.35 -13.24 -15.59
C PRO A 242 6.79 -11.83 -16.04
N ARG A 243 6.12 -11.25 -17.03
CA ARG A 243 6.41 -9.90 -17.55
C ARG A 243 5.84 -8.83 -16.61
N GLU A 244 6.55 -7.72 -16.45
CA GLU A 244 6.05 -6.59 -15.66
C GLU A 244 5.15 -5.70 -16.51
N SER A 245 5.56 -5.34 -17.72
CA SER A 245 4.76 -4.49 -18.62
C SER A 245 5.16 -4.73 -20.07
N ASN A 246 4.50 -4.06 -21.02
CA ASN A 246 4.81 -4.21 -22.44
C ASN A 246 6.32 -4.06 -22.73
N SER A 247 6.94 -2.99 -22.23
CA SER A 247 8.37 -2.72 -22.41
C SER A 247 9.30 -3.39 -21.37
N LYS A 248 8.78 -3.81 -20.21
CA LYS A 248 9.56 -4.43 -19.12
C LYS A 248 9.35 -5.94 -19.09
N GLU A 249 10.31 -6.67 -19.63
CA GLU A 249 10.28 -8.14 -19.70
C GLU A 249 10.18 -8.85 -18.34
N VAL A 250 10.72 -8.25 -17.28
CA VAL A 250 10.68 -8.73 -15.90
C VAL A 250 11.01 -7.56 -14.98
N ASP A 251 10.49 -7.56 -13.75
CA ASP A 251 10.84 -6.61 -12.70
C ASP A 251 10.77 -7.29 -11.32
N ALA A 252 11.56 -6.80 -10.36
CA ALA A 252 11.53 -7.31 -8.98
C ALA A 252 10.22 -6.94 -8.25
N ALA A 253 9.49 -5.93 -8.72
CA ALA A 253 8.17 -5.55 -8.23
C ALA A 253 7.18 -6.73 -8.20
N LEU A 254 7.34 -7.67 -9.14
CA LEU A 254 6.53 -8.88 -9.24
C LEU A 254 6.63 -9.77 -7.99
N LEU A 255 7.72 -9.72 -7.23
CA LEU A 255 7.85 -10.44 -5.95
C LEU A 255 6.74 -10.03 -4.96
N GLY A 256 6.35 -8.76 -4.96
CA GLY A 256 5.31 -8.24 -4.06
C GLY A 256 3.92 -8.82 -4.34
N ILE A 257 3.69 -9.36 -5.55
CA ILE A 257 2.40 -9.94 -5.95
C ILE A 257 2.38 -11.47 -5.93
N ILE A 258 3.51 -12.14 -6.20
CA ILE A 258 3.61 -13.61 -6.07
C ILE A 258 3.95 -14.05 -4.63
N SER A 259 4.20 -13.09 -3.74
CA SER A 259 4.54 -13.33 -2.33
C SER A 259 4.06 -12.17 -1.45
N TYR A 260 4.69 -11.97 -0.29
CA TYR A 260 4.34 -10.88 0.61
C TYR A 260 4.62 -9.51 -0.05
N PRO A 261 3.70 -8.52 0.06
CA PRO A 261 2.51 -8.52 0.93
C PRO A 261 1.23 -9.06 0.29
N ALA A 262 1.14 -9.21 -1.03
CA ALA A 262 -0.14 -9.33 -1.71
C ALA A 262 -0.64 -10.77 -1.88
N PHE A 263 0.26 -11.74 -2.13
CA PHE A 263 -0.10 -13.14 -2.44
C PHE A 263 -1.23 -13.24 -3.48
N ALA A 264 -1.18 -12.41 -4.52
CA ALA A 264 -2.26 -12.21 -5.46
C ALA A 264 -2.43 -13.35 -6.50
N VAL A 265 -1.48 -14.28 -6.57
CA VAL A 265 -1.45 -15.37 -7.54
C VAL A 265 -1.59 -16.70 -6.81
N ASP A 266 -2.56 -17.52 -7.22
CA ASP A 266 -2.84 -18.81 -6.60
C ASP A 266 -2.13 -19.99 -7.30
N ASP A 267 -1.74 -19.81 -8.56
CA ASP A 267 -1.09 -20.84 -9.37
C ASP A 267 0.39 -21.00 -8.97
N GLN A 268 0.68 -22.09 -8.28
CA GLN A 268 2.02 -22.40 -7.77
C GLN A 268 3.06 -22.53 -8.88
N GLU A 269 2.71 -23.11 -10.03
CA GLU A 269 3.65 -23.25 -11.16
C GLU A 269 3.98 -21.86 -11.74
N LEU A 270 2.99 -20.98 -11.87
CA LEU A 270 3.20 -19.61 -12.33
C LEU A 270 4.03 -18.78 -11.34
N ILE A 271 3.80 -18.96 -10.03
CA ILE A 271 4.59 -18.33 -8.96
C ILE A 271 6.06 -18.76 -9.05
N GLU A 272 6.31 -20.06 -9.16
CA GLU A 272 7.67 -20.60 -9.24
C GLU A 272 8.38 -20.17 -10.53
N ALA A 273 7.69 -20.26 -11.67
CA ALA A 273 8.22 -19.78 -12.95
C ALA A 273 8.58 -18.29 -12.89
N THR A 274 7.69 -17.45 -12.34
CA THR A 274 7.94 -16.01 -12.17
C THR A 274 9.13 -15.76 -11.26
N ARG A 275 9.18 -16.41 -10.10
CA ARG A 275 10.31 -16.29 -9.16
C ARG A 275 11.64 -16.68 -9.81
N ASN A 276 11.65 -17.78 -10.57
CA ASN A 276 12.86 -18.24 -11.26
C ASN A 276 13.33 -17.25 -12.32
N VAL A 277 12.42 -16.67 -13.10
CA VAL A 277 12.76 -15.63 -14.09
C VAL A 277 13.33 -14.37 -13.42
N ILE A 278 12.78 -13.96 -12.28
CA ILE A 278 13.31 -12.84 -11.48
C ILE A 278 14.72 -13.15 -10.99
N ILE A 279 14.94 -14.32 -10.39
CA ILE A 279 16.26 -14.72 -9.87
C ILE A 279 17.29 -14.78 -11.01
N ASP A 280 16.97 -15.48 -12.10
CA ASP A 280 17.86 -15.68 -13.23
C ASP A 280 18.28 -14.36 -13.88
N LYS A 281 17.34 -13.43 -14.07
CA LYS A 281 17.61 -12.16 -14.75
C LYS A 281 18.09 -11.03 -13.85
N LEU A 282 17.70 -11.00 -12.57
CA LEU A 282 17.85 -9.80 -11.71
C LEU A 282 18.70 -10.01 -10.45
N LEU A 283 18.99 -11.25 -10.01
CA LEU A 283 19.78 -11.48 -8.78
C LEU A 283 21.19 -10.87 -8.87
N GLY A 284 21.74 -10.79 -10.09
CA GLY A 284 23.14 -10.47 -10.31
C GLY A 284 24.05 -11.63 -9.88
N THR A 285 25.33 -11.52 -10.23
CA THR A 285 26.38 -12.48 -9.85
C THR A 285 27.10 -12.05 -8.59
#